data_AF-A0A3C0TQX2-F1
#
_entry.id   AF-A0A3C0TQX2-F1
#
_cell.length_a   1.000
_cell.length_b   1.000
_cell.length_c   1.000
_cell.angle_alpha   90.00
_cell.angle_beta   90.00
_cell.angle_gamma   90.00
#
_symmetry.space_group_name_H-M   'P 1'
#
loop_
_entity.id
_entity.type
_entity.pdbx_description
1 polymer ?
#
loop_
_entity_poly.entity_id
_entity_poly.type
_entity_poly.pdbx_seq_one_letter_code
_entity_poly.pdbx_strand_id
1 'polypeptide(L)'
;DDYGGLFTPKTVSAKDGTPDTLTLLGTALGTKNRASQAWSWVSAPPPTDRGHYNNNAPWPDGRENLRTGDWIIYIEPNTKRLLTAPEPNSKTERTWLFPYPGSGSSPHPDPLEPGAVVFGLQSGTTDSAEKATQPFYAVQYNWGGTSPSLCDSGTRSLLRAVSRKNPAPAGGYPLLACVLGFQVAFGLDVNEDGLIDCWDNGGTEAANYPNEILRTRLKQVRAYILVQTGKRDRAYTYSNQANPGNPEMIRVGDSLLTACEGGGVGEDITLSDEQRRYRWHVIAVSVMPRNVR
;
A
#
# COMPACT_ATOMS: atom_id res chain seq x y z
N ASP A 1 20.08 0.66 -11.00
CA ASP A 1 19.05 1.55 -10.42
C ASP A 1 19.66 2.38 -9.31
N ASP A 2 20.11 3.57 -9.66
CA ASP A 2 20.81 4.47 -8.73
C ASP A 2 19.76 5.22 -7.89
N TYR A 3 19.39 4.62 -6.76
CA TYR A 3 18.53 5.25 -5.75
C TYR A 3 19.29 6.30 -4.92
N GLY A 4 20.47 6.77 -5.36
CA GLY A 4 21.25 7.82 -4.69
C GLY A 4 20.58 9.20 -4.61
N GLY A 5 19.41 9.39 -5.24
CA GLY A 5 18.57 10.59 -5.17
C GLY A 5 17.63 10.69 -3.97
N LEU A 6 16.64 11.58 -4.06
CA LEU A 6 15.56 11.72 -3.09
C LEU A 6 14.67 10.47 -3.12
N PHE A 7 14.44 9.82 -1.98
CA PHE A 7 13.64 8.60 -1.93
C PHE A 7 12.15 8.95 -1.77
N THR A 8 11.51 9.23 -2.91
CA THR A 8 10.10 9.64 -2.97
C THR A 8 9.24 8.67 -3.78
N PRO A 9 9.07 7.40 -3.35
CA PRO A 9 8.12 6.52 -4.03
C PRO A 9 6.72 7.12 -3.97
N LYS A 10 5.91 6.89 -5.01
CA LYS A 10 4.49 7.24 -5.00
C LYS A 10 3.76 6.26 -4.08
N THR A 11 3.56 6.65 -2.83
CA THR A 11 3.12 5.75 -1.75
C THR A 11 1.72 5.18 -1.96
N VAL A 12 0.87 5.87 -2.72
CA VAL A 12 -0.44 5.39 -3.13
C VAL A 12 -0.75 5.82 -4.56
N SER A 13 -1.41 4.93 -5.30
CA SER A 13 -2.08 5.27 -6.54
C SER A 13 -3.32 4.40 -6.70
N ALA A 14 -4.31 4.93 -7.40
CA ALA A 14 -5.43 4.13 -7.88
C ALA A 14 -5.54 4.31 -9.39
N LYS A 15 -6.22 3.37 -10.01
CA LYS A 15 -6.63 3.46 -11.41
C LYS A 15 -8.02 2.90 -11.51
N ASP A 16 -8.93 3.74 -11.98
CA ASP A 16 -10.27 3.34 -12.41
C ASP A 16 -10.18 2.69 -13.81
N GLY A 17 -10.85 1.55 -13.99
CA GLY A 17 -10.94 0.84 -15.26
C GLY A 17 -11.11 -0.67 -15.14
N THR A 18 -10.74 -1.40 -16.20
CA THR A 18 -10.82 -2.86 -16.21
C THR A 18 -9.44 -3.48 -16.12
N PRO A 19 -8.94 -3.86 -14.92
CA PRO A 19 -9.60 -3.81 -13.61
C PRO A 19 -9.29 -2.55 -12.79
N ASP A 20 -10.18 -2.21 -11.86
CA ASP A 20 -9.93 -1.20 -10.82
C ASP A 20 -8.80 -1.67 -9.91
N THR A 21 -7.86 -0.76 -9.63
CA THR A 21 -6.71 -1.09 -8.80
C THR A 21 -6.42 -0.04 -7.74
N LEU A 22 -5.92 -0.51 -6.60
CA LEU A 22 -5.28 0.30 -5.57
C LEU A 22 -3.87 -0.24 -5.37
N THR A 23 -2.86 0.61 -5.61
CA THR A 23 -1.46 0.29 -5.36
C THR A 23 -0.96 1.07 -4.16
N LEU A 24 -0.29 0.38 -3.23
CA LEU A 24 0.33 0.93 -2.03
C LEU A 24 1.80 0.56 -2.01
N LEU A 25 2.68 1.53 -1.73
CA LEU A 25 4.12 1.31 -1.59
C LEU A 25 4.55 1.63 -0.15
N GLY A 26 5.34 0.76 0.46
CA GLY A 26 5.89 0.99 1.80
C GLY A 26 6.70 -0.19 2.33
N THR A 27 7.60 0.07 3.29
CA THR A 27 8.42 -0.95 3.94
C THR A 27 7.58 -1.91 4.78
N ALA A 28 6.57 -1.39 5.48
CA ALA A 28 5.70 -2.14 6.39
C ALA A 28 4.54 -2.90 5.72
N LEU A 29 4.48 -2.99 4.39
CA LEU A 29 3.37 -3.67 3.69
C LEU A 29 3.60 -5.18 3.52
N GLY A 30 4.79 -5.68 3.84
CA GLY A 30 5.21 -7.07 3.71
C GLY A 30 4.64 -8.02 4.77
N THR A 31 3.33 -8.23 4.81
CA THR A 31 2.64 -8.97 5.90
C THR A 31 3.12 -10.40 6.17
N LYS A 32 3.80 -11.05 5.20
CA LYS A 32 4.39 -12.40 5.36
C LYS A 32 5.85 -12.38 5.83
N ASN A 33 6.48 -11.21 5.93
CA ASN A 33 7.86 -11.07 6.36
C ASN A 33 7.93 -10.25 7.65
N ARG A 34 8.43 -10.85 8.72
CA ARG A 34 8.55 -10.17 10.02
C ARG A 34 9.41 -8.92 9.94
N ALA A 35 10.53 -8.96 9.21
CA ALA A 35 11.46 -7.83 9.13
C ALA A 35 10.78 -6.57 8.57
N SER A 36 9.76 -6.73 7.71
CA SER A 36 9.01 -5.59 7.15
C SER A 36 8.34 -4.72 8.22
N GLN A 37 8.00 -5.30 9.38
CA GLN A 37 7.38 -4.58 10.49
C GLN A 37 8.41 -3.98 11.45
N ALA A 38 9.68 -4.33 11.27
CA ALA A 38 10.75 -3.96 12.18
C ALA A 38 11.39 -2.65 11.77
N TRP A 39 11.76 -1.85 12.76
CA TRP A 39 12.43 -0.57 12.55
C TRP A 39 13.28 -0.18 13.76
N SER A 40 14.19 0.75 13.56
CA SER A 40 15.04 1.32 14.61
C SER A 40 15.61 2.63 14.11
N TRP A 41 16.59 3.18 14.84
CA TRP A 41 17.38 4.32 14.41
C TRP A 41 18.83 4.17 14.88
N VAL A 42 19.72 4.91 14.21
CA VAL A 42 21.12 5.00 14.57
C VAL A 42 21.25 5.91 15.78
N SER A 43 21.75 5.39 16.90
CA SER A 43 21.83 6.15 18.16
C SER A 43 23.14 6.90 18.35
N ALA A 44 24.22 6.47 17.69
CA ALA A 44 25.54 7.07 17.78
C ALA A 44 26.31 6.83 16.47
N PRO A 45 27.30 7.68 16.15
CA PRO A 45 28.15 7.46 14.99
C PRO A 45 28.87 6.13 15.16
N PRO A 46 28.94 5.28 14.13
CA PRO A 46 29.78 4.09 14.19
C PRO A 46 31.24 4.49 14.44
N PRO A 47 31.98 3.92 15.41
CA PRO A 47 33.44 4.02 15.43
C PRO A 47 33.95 3.23 14.23
N THR A 48 34.21 3.94 13.13
CA THR A 48 34.80 3.57 11.82
C THR A 48 34.37 2.27 11.12
N ASP A 49 33.92 1.24 11.84
CA ASP A 49 33.67 -0.12 11.35
C ASP A 49 32.38 -0.75 11.92
N ARG A 50 31.60 -0.08 12.80
CA ARG A 50 30.41 -0.69 13.44
C ARG A 50 29.23 0.25 13.63
N GLY A 51 28.14 0.03 12.89
CA GLY A 51 26.85 0.67 13.17
C GLY A 51 26.40 0.46 14.63
N HIS A 52 26.27 1.55 15.40
CA HIS A 52 25.59 1.52 16.71
C HIS A 52 24.10 1.80 16.51
N TYR A 53 23.33 0.72 16.39
CA TYR A 53 21.86 0.76 16.43
C TYR A 53 21.42 0.85 17.88
N ASN A 54 20.22 1.39 18.11
CA ASN A 54 19.61 1.33 19.43
C ASN A 54 19.14 -0.09 19.79
N ASN A 55 20.08 -0.98 20.06
CA ASN A 55 19.80 -2.31 20.62
C ASN A 55 19.49 -2.26 22.12
N ASN A 56 19.68 -1.09 22.76
CA ASN A 56 19.54 -0.91 24.21
C ASN A 56 18.11 -0.53 24.63
N ALA A 57 17.24 -0.18 23.68
CA ALA A 57 15.82 0.07 23.91
C ALA A 57 14.97 -0.68 22.87
N PRO A 58 14.76 -2.00 23.04
CA PRO A 58 13.85 -2.73 22.18
C PRO A 58 12.44 -2.15 22.29
N TRP A 59 11.71 -2.19 21.17
CA TRP A 59 10.29 -1.87 21.16
C TRP A 59 9.53 -2.82 22.08
N PRO A 60 8.47 -2.33 22.76
CA PRO A 60 7.58 -3.19 23.55
C PRO A 60 6.98 -4.33 22.73
N ASP A 61 6.68 -4.08 21.45
CA ASP A 61 6.29 -5.13 20.52
C ASP A 61 7.52 -5.79 19.90
N GLY A 62 7.74 -7.06 20.26
CA GLY A 62 8.84 -7.88 19.73
C GLY A 62 8.85 -8.07 18.21
N ARG A 63 7.75 -7.73 17.51
CA ARG A 63 7.66 -7.75 16.05
C ARG A 63 8.32 -6.53 15.40
N GLU A 64 8.40 -5.42 16.12
CA GLU A 64 9.03 -4.18 15.64
C GLU A 64 10.56 -4.18 15.81
N ASN A 65 11.08 -5.16 16.56
CA ASN A 65 12.53 -5.28 16.78
C ASN A 65 13.24 -5.93 15.59
N LEU A 66 14.26 -5.23 15.07
CA LEU A 66 15.19 -5.75 14.08
C LEU A 66 15.98 -6.94 14.66
N ARG A 67 16.22 -7.95 13.83
CA ARG A 67 17.01 -9.13 14.21
C ARG A 67 18.21 -9.31 13.32
N THR A 68 19.25 -9.93 13.87
CA THR A 68 20.45 -10.30 13.13
C THR A 68 20.09 -11.04 11.84
N GLY A 69 20.66 -10.59 10.73
CA GLY A 69 20.40 -11.15 9.40
C GLY A 69 19.13 -10.65 8.71
N ASP A 70 18.34 -9.79 9.35
CA ASP A 70 17.31 -9.04 8.64
C ASP A 70 18.00 -8.08 7.66
N TRP A 71 17.51 -8.00 6.43
CA TRP A 71 17.95 -7.00 5.48
C TRP A 71 17.20 -5.70 5.72
N ILE A 72 17.96 -4.63 5.84
CA ILE A 72 17.52 -3.30 6.24
C ILE A 72 17.87 -2.27 5.17
N ILE A 73 17.15 -1.16 5.23
CA ILE A 73 17.46 0.07 4.51
C ILE A 73 17.62 1.21 5.51
N TYR A 74 18.36 2.23 5.11
CA TYR A 74 18.58 3.44 5.90
C TYR A 74 17.96 4.64 5.20
N ILE A 75 17.23 5.44 5.98
CA ILE A 75 16.63 6.68 5.50
C ILE A 75 17.15 7.83 6.34
N GLU A 76 17.70 8.84 5.68
CA GLU A 76 18.04 10.11 6.31
C GLU A 76 16.72 10.88 6.56
N PRO A 77 16.36 11.19 7.81
CA PRO A 77 15.01 11.63 8.15
C PRO A 77 14.65 13.03 7.64
N ASN A 78 15.64 13.93 7.48
CA ASN A 78 15.41 15.32 7.12
C ASN A 78 15.20 15.47 5.61
N THR A 79 16.13 14.88 4.84
CA THR A 79 16.10 14.89 3.38
C THR A 79 15.30 13.73 2.82
N LYS A 80 14.84 12.76 3.63
CA LYS A 80 14.11 11.57 3.18
C LYS A 80 14.88 10.81 2.09
N ARG A 81 16.22 10.81 2.16
CA ARG A 81 17.08 10.12 1.19
C ARG A 81 17.36 8.70 1.63
N LEU A 82 17.33 7.79 0.66
CA LEU A 82 17.85 6.44 0.87
C LEU A 82 19.37 6.52 0.95
N LEU A 83 19.94 6.08 2.07
CA LEU A 83 21.39 6.07 2.23
C LEU A 83 21.97 4.83 1.53
N THR A 84 23.08 5.03 0.83
CA THR A 84 23.72 4.00 0.00
C THR A 84 25.22 3.97 0.24
N ALA A 85 25.85 2.81 0.07
CA ALA A 85 27.30 2.61 0.17
C ALA A 85 27.85 2.05 -1.15
N PRO A 86 29.13 2.27 -1.50
CA PRO A 86 29.76 1.53 -2.60
C PRO A 86 29.66 0.01 -2.39
N GLU A 87 29.34 -0.75 -3.43
CA GLU A 87 29.39 -2.22 -3.38
C GLU A 87 30.86 -2.68 -3.22
N PRO A 88 31.14 -3.73 -2.42
CA PRO A 88 32.48 -4.30 -2.33
C PRO A 88 32.97 -4.71 -3.72
N ASN A 89 34.11 -4.16 -4.14
CA ASN A 89 34.75 -4.36 -5.45
C ASN A 89 34.11 -3.63 -6.64
N SER A 90 33.17 -2.70 -6.43
CA SER A 90 32.64 -1.83 -7.48
C SER A 90 33.01 -0.37 -7.24
N LYS A 91 33.46 0.32 -8.30
CA LYS A 91 33.75 1.77 -8.25
C LYS A 91 32.52 2.63 -8.56
N THR A 92 31.47 2.04 -9.10
CA THR A 92 30.31 2.75 -9.65
C THR A 92 28.99 2.26 -9.09
N GLU A 93 28.92 1.00 -8.65
CA GLU A 93 27.69 0.45 -8.08
C GLU A 93 27.59 0.80 -6.61
N ARG A 94 26.37 1.14 -6.20
CA ARG A 94 26.03 1.44 -4.82
C ARG A 94 24.96 0.47 -4.36
N THR A 95 25.10 0.02 -3.12
CA THR A 95 24.14 -0.81 -2.41
C THR A 95 23.32 0.03 -1.46
N TRP A 96 22.05 -0.32 -1.33
CA TRP A 96 21.09 0.32 -0.42
C TRP A 96 20.47 -0.69 0.56
N LEU A 97 20.78 -1.97 0.39
CA LEU A 97 20.21 -3.08 1.15
C LEU A 97 21.32 -3.75 1.96
N PHE A 98 21.24 -3.64 3.28
CA PHE A 98 22.32 -4.05 4.18
C PHE A 98 21.83 -5.13 5.15
N PRO A 99 22.68 -6.07 5.58
CA PRO A 99 22.31 -7.01 6.62
C PRO A 99 22.40 -6.33 8.00
N TYR A 100 21.37 -6.50 8.81
CA TYR A 100 21.32 -6.07 10.19
C TYR A 100 22.31 -6.90 11.02
N PRO A 101 23.29 -6.27 11.68
CA PRO A 101 24.32 -7.00 12.40
C PRO A 101 23.78 -7.62 13.69
N GLY A 102 24.37 -8.75 14.10
CA GLY A 102 24.18 -9.32 15.43
C GLY A 102 25.32 -9.00 16.39
N SER A 103 26.55 -9.11 15.90
CA SER A 103 27.77 -8.71 16.59
C SER A 103 28.88 -8.61 15.54
N GLY A 104 29.52 -7.45 15.38
CA GLY A 104 30.62 -7.25 14.41
C GLY A 104 30.41 -6.07 13.46
N SER A 105 31.36 -5.88 12.53
CA SER A 105 31.29 -4.92 11.43
C SER A 105 30.40 -5.46 10.32
N SER A 106 29.28 -4.78 10.04
CA SER A 106 28.44 -5.06 8.88
C SER A 106 28.55 -3.91 7.89
N PRO A 107 28.52 -4.15 6.57
CA PRO A 107 28.43 -3.09 5.59
C PRO A 107 27.27 -2.15 5.93
N HIS A 108 27.55 -0.84 5.92
CA HIS A 108 26.56 0.21 6.13
C HIS A 108 26.91 1.41 5.23
N PRO A 109 25.98 2.34 5.01
CA PRO A 109 26.29 3.62 4.39
C PRO A 109 27.41 4.34 5.16
N ASP A 110 28.33 4.99 4.46
CA ASP A 110 29.36 5.85 5.06
C ASP A 110 29.32 7.22 4.36
N PRO A 111 29.13 8.34 5.09
CA PRO A 111 28.88 8.43 6.54
C PRO A 111 27.50 7.93 6.95
N LEU A 112 27.41 7.33 8.14
CA LEU A 112 26.16 7.02 8.83
C LEU A 112 26.00 7.93 10.05
N GLU A 113 25.09 8.90 9.95
CA GLU A 113 24.87 9.87 11.01
C GLU A 113 23.88 9.37 12.07
N PRO A 114 24.05 9.78 13.35
CA PRO A 114 23.01 9.60 14.37
C PRO A 114 21.67 10.17 13.90
N GLY A 115 20.59 9.44 14.21
CA GLY A 115 19.23 9.81 13.82
C GLY A 115 18.77 9.22 12.48
N ALA A 116 19.65 8.61 11.68
CA ALA A 116 19.23 7.86 10.51
C ALA A 116 18.23 6.76 10.90
N VAL A 117 17.10 6.68 10.20
CA VAL A 117 16.04 5.70 10.46
C VAL A 117 16.36 4.41 9.73
N VAL A 118 16.18 3.29 10.42
CA VAL A 118 16.48 1.95 9.90
C VAL A 118 15.18 1.18 9.78
N PHE A 119 14.85 0.72 8.58
CA PHE A 119 13.68 -0.12 8.34
C PHE A 119 14.11 -1.51 7.90
N GLY A 120 13.51 -2.54 8.48
CA GLY A 120 13.62 -3.89 7.97
C GLY A 120 12.78 -4.04 6.70
N LEU A 121 13.30 -4.81 5.75
CA LEU A 121 12.64 -5.08 4.47
C LEU A 121 12.43 -6.57 4.26
N GLN A 122 13.40 -7.43 4.62
CA GLN A 122 13.22 -8.87 4.48
C GLN A 122 14.12 -9.65 5.46
N SER A 123 13.63 -10.75 6.01
CA SER A 123 14.43 -11.64 6.85
C SER A 123 15.37 -12.57 6.05
N GLY A 124 16.66 -12.60 6.39
CA GLY A 124 17.49 -13.82 6.46
C GLY A 124 17.68 -14.68 5.21
N THR A 125 17.62 -14.13 3.99
CA THR A 125 18.04 -14.88 2.78
C THR A 125 19.51 -14.63 2.45
N THR A 126 20.27 -15.69 2.19
CA THR A 126 21.62 -15.63 1.61
C THR A 126 21.62 -15.72 0.09
N ASP A 127 20.50 -16.16 -0.51
CA ASP A 127 20.33 -16.22 -1.95
C ASP A 127 20.13 -14.79 -2.51
N SER A 128 21.07 -14.36 -3.35
CA SER A 128 21.02 -13.07 -4.03
C SER A 128 19.81 -12.93 -4.94
N ALA A 129 19.34 -14.03 -5.55
CA ALA A 129 18.15 -14.03 -6.38
C ALA A 129 16.89 -13.69 -5.57
N GLU A 130 16.87 -13.97 -4.26
CA GLU A 130 15.74 -13.71 -3.38
C GLU A 130 15.73 -12.31 -2.76
N LYS A 131 16.82 -11.54 -2.91
CA LYS A 131 16.92 -10.19 -2.39
C LYS A 131 15.90 -9.24 -3.02
N ALA A 132 15.49 -8.25 -2.23
CA ALA A 132 14.65 -7.16 -2.72
C ALA A 132 15.41 -6.36 -3.78
N THR A 133 14.72 -5.97 -4.85
CA THR A 133 15.28 -5.10 -5.90
C THR A 133 14.74 -3.68 -5.82
N GLN A 134 13.90 -3.41 -4.83
CA GLN A 134 13.34 -2.09 -4.51
C GLN A 134 13.27 -1.92 -2.98
N PRO A 135 13.47 -0.70 -2.45
CA PRO A 135 13.51 -0.40 -1.02
C PRO A 135 12.11 -0.33 -0.36
N PHE A 136 11.11 -1.00 -0.92
CA PHE A 136 9.75 -1.03 -0.40
C PHE A 136 9.02 -2.29 -0.88
N TYR A 137 7.95 -2.66 -0.19
CA TYR A 137 6.94 -3.54 -0.74
C TYR A 137 5.96 -2.75 -1.58
N ALA A 138 5.64 -3.26 -2.77
CA ALA A 138 4.47 -2.88 -3.52
C ALA A 138 3.33 -3.86 -3.23
N VAL A 139 2.16 -3.32 -2.92
CA VAL A 139 0.93 -4.09 -2.73
C VAL A 139 -0.10 -3.57 -3.70
N GLN A 140 -0.66 -4.46 -4.51
CA GLN A 140 -1.73 -4.12 -5.43
C GLN A 140 -2.99 -4.90 -5.06
N TYR A 141 -4.10 -4.18 -4.92
CA TYR A 141 -5.44 -4.74 -4.90
C TYR A 141 -6.01 -4.63 -6.31
N ASN A 142 -6.59 -5.72 -6.82
CA ASN A 142 -7.05 -5.82 -8.20
C ASN A 142 -8.38 -6.58 -8.27
N TRP A 143 -9.39 -5.96 -8.87
CA TRP A 143 -10.68 -6.58 -9.15
C TRP A 143 -10.68 -7.36 -10.49
N GLY A 144 -10.18 -8.59 -10.46
CA GLY A 144 -9.96 -9.36 -11.70
C GLY A 144 -9.88 -10.87 -11.56
N GLY A 145 -9.93 -11.41 -10.34
CA GLY A 145 -9.77 -12.85 -10.13
C GLY A 145 -11.02 -13.66 -10.45
N THR A 146 -10.86 -14.96 -10.71
CA THR A 146 -12.00 -15.87 -10.87
C THR A 146 -12.77 -16.01 -9.56
N SER A 147 -14.09 -15.86 -9.62
CA SER A 147 -14.99 -16.13 -8.49
C SER A 147 -15.32 -17.63 -8.38
N PRO A 148 -15.54 -18.17 -7.16
CA PRO A 148 -16.15 -19.48 -6.97
C PRO A 148 -17.50 -19.61 -7.69
N SER A 149 -17.88 -20.83 -8.05
CA SER A 149 -19.14 -21.13 -8.78
C SER A 149 -20.43 -20.80 -8.01
N LEU A 150 -20.32 -20.52 -6.70
CA LEU A 150 -21.44 -20.08 -5.89
C LEU A 150 -21.80 -18.61 -6.14
N CYS A 151 -20.84 -17.81 -6.60
CA CYS A 151 -21.07 -16.41 -6.89
C CYS A 151 -21.90 -16.25 -8.16
N ASP A 152 -22.55 -15.09 -8.30
CA ASP A 152 -23.10 -14.61 -9.55
C ASP A 152 -22.01 -14.54 -10.63
N SER A 153 -22.36 -14.89 -11.86
CA SER A 153 -21.40 -14.98 -12.98
C SER A 153 -20.79 -13.65 -13.39
N GLY A 154 -21.40 -12.52 -13.02
CA GLY A 154 -20.85 -11.18 -13.24
C GLY A 154 -19.81 -10.75 -12.20
N THR A 155 -19.66 -11.50 -11.11
CA THR A 155 -18.72 -11.16 -10.04
C THR A 155 -17.30 -11.66 -10.31
N ARG A 156 -16.33 -11.04 -9.62
CA ARG A 156 -14.92 -11.42 -9.62
C ARG A 156 -14.39 -11.49 -8.19
N SER A 157 -13.20 -12.08 -8.04
CA SER A 157 -12.45 -12.01 -6.79
C SER A 157 -11.61 -10.73 -6.74
N LEU A 158 -11.63 -10.05 -5.60
CA LEU A 158 -10.66 -9.02 -5.25
C LEU A 158 -9.36 -9.70 -4.84
N LEU A 159 -8.30 -9.50 -5.61
CA LEU A 159 -6.99 -10.09 -5.39
C LEU A 159 -6.09 -9.13 -4.62
N ARG A 160 -5.14 -9.68 -3.86
CA ARG A 160 -4.03 -8.95 -3.24
C ARG A 160 -2.70 -9.54 -3.71
N ALA A 161 -1.93 -8.75 -4.44
CA ALA A 161 -0.55 -9.05 -4.81
C ALA A 161 0.43 -8.28 -3.91
N VAL A 162 1.58 -8.88 -3.61
CA VAL A 162 2.65 -8.26 -2.81
C VAL A 162 3.98 -8.60 -3.45
N SER A 163 4.84 -7.60 -3.66
CA SER A 163 6.18 -7.81 -4.20
C SER A 163 7.20 -6.85 -3.60
N ARG A 164 8.42 -7.33 -3.45
CA ARG A 164 9.63 -6.55 -3.14
C ARG A 164 10.59 -6.47 -4.33
N LYS A 165 10.10 -6.90 -5.51
CA LYS A 165 10.87 -7.02 -6.75
C LYS A 165 10.22 -6.32 -7.95
N ASN A 166 8.95 -5.95 -7.85
CA ASN A 166 8.18 -5.33 -8.92
C ASN A 166 7.24 -4.27 -8.28
N PRO A 167 7.29 -3.00 -8.72
CA PRO A 167 6.45 -1.93 -8.18
C PRO A 167 4.98 -2.03 -8.61
N ALA A 168 4.68 -2.84 -9.64
CA ALA A 168 3.33 -3.11 -10.12
C ALA A 168 3.10 -4.65 -10.15
N PRO A 169 2.98 -5.29 -8.97
CA PRO A 169 2.83 -6.73 -8.91
C PRO A 169 1.48 -7.16 -9.50
N ALA A 170 1.53 -8.03 -10.52
CA ALA A 170 0.35 -8.60 -11.14
C ALA A 170 -0.14 -9.87 -10.43
N GLY A 171 -1.42 -10.19 -10.60
CA GLY A 171 -2.05 -11.38 -10.02
C GLY A 171 -2.36 -11.22 -8.54
N GLY A 172 -2.05 -12.24 -7.74
CA GLY A 172 -2.23 -12.23 -6.29
C GLY A 172 -3.12 -13.35 -5.76
N TYR A 173 -3.32 -13.33 -4.44
CA TYR A 173 -4.22 -14.27 -3.77
C TYR A 173 -5.60 -13.64 -3.59
N PRO A 174 -6.69 -14.41 -3.72
CA PRO A 174 -8.02 -13.92 -3.46
C PRO A 174 -8.15 -13.49 -1.99
N LEU A 175 -8.54 -12.23 -1.79
CA LEU A 175 -8.83 -11.66 -0.47
C LEU A 175 -10.33 -11.75 -0.18
N LEU A 176 -11.15 -11.42 -1.19
CA LEU A 176 -12.59 -11.46 -1.10
C LEU A 176 -13.17 -11.98 -2.42
N ALA A 177 -14.09 -12.93 -2.33
CA ALA A 177 -14.78 -13.49 -3.48
C ALA A 177 -16.14 -12.80 -3.71
N CYS A 178 -16.75 -13.04 -4.87
CA CYS A 178 -18.07 -12.54 -5.23
C CYS A 178 -18.21 -11.00 -5.19
N VAL A 179 -17.18 -10.28 -5.61
CA VAL A 179 -17.15 -8.82 -5.70
C VAL A 179 -17.66 -8.37 -7.05
N LEU A 180 -18.65 -7.48 -7.05
CA LEU A 180 -19.25 -6.91 -8.27
C LEU A 180 -18.69 -5.51 -8.61
N GLY A 181 -18.15 -4.78 -7.63
CA GLY A 181 -17.53 -3.48 -7.86
C GLY A 181 -16.50 -3.14 -6.79
N PHE A 182 -15.44 -2.43 -7.19
CA PHE A 182 -14.36 -1.99 -6.30
C PHE A 182 -13.95 -0.55 -6.63
N GLN A 183 -14.34 0.38 -5.78
CA GLN A 183 -14.12 1.81 -6.02
C GLN A 183 -13.20 2.39 -4.95
N VAL A 184 -12.35 3.35 -5.34
CA VAL A 184 -11.35 3.95 -4.46
C VAL A 184 -11.46 5.46 -4.55
N ALA A 185 -11.36 6.14 -3.42
CA ALA A 185 -11.37 7.59 -3.35
C ALA A 185 -10.27 8.13 -2.44
N PHE A 186 -9.62 9.21 -2.86
CA PHE A 186 -8.61 9.92 -2.08
C PHE A 186 -9.16 11.26 -1.60
N GLY A 187 -9.16 11.47 -0.29
CA GLY A 187 -9.47 12.77 0.30
C GLY A 187 -8.23 13.67 0.21
N LEU A 188 -8.35 14.74 -0.58
CA LEU A 188 -7.25 15.65 -0.89
C LEU A 188 -7.47 17.03 -0.24
N ASP A 189 -6.41 17.54 0.36
CA ASP A 189 -6.25 18.90 0.88
C ASP A 189 -5.47 19.69 -0.16
N VAL A 190 -6.17 20.35 -1.07
CA VAL A 190 -5.61 21.03 -2.23
C VAL A 190 -5.01 22.38 -1.84
N ASN A 191 -5.55 23.01 -0.80
CA ASN A 191 -5.14 24.32 -0.30
C ASN A 191 -4.13 24.25 0.86
N GLU A 192 -3.87 23.06 1.41
CA GLU A 192 -2.93 22.75 2.50
C GLU A 192 -3.33 23.34 3.88
N ASP A 193 -4.62 23.55 4.11
CA ASP A 193 -5.18 24.03 5.39
C ASP A 193 -5.39 22.91 6.44
N GLY A 194 -5.14 21.66 6.05
CA GLY A 194 -5.27 20.48 6.90
C GLY A 194 -6.61 19.75 6.79
N LEU A 195 -7.57 20.28 6.02
CA LEU A 195 -8.89 19.70 5.78
C LEU A 195 -8.96 19.05 4.38
N ILE A 196 -9.98 18.22 4.16
CA ILE A 196 -10.24 17.64 2.83
C ILE A 196 -11.09 18.64 2.06
N ASP A 197 -10.55 19.18 0.97
CA ASP A 197 -11.27 20.07 0.05
C ASP A 197 -12.17 19.28 -0.91
N CYS A 198 -11.66 18.15 -1.42
CA CYS A 198 -12.37 17.32 -2.39
C CYS A 198 -11.96 15.85 -2.34
N TRP A 199 -12.75 15.01 -3.00
CA TRP A 199 -12.49 13.58 -3.14
C TRP A 199 -12.13 13.21 -4.57
N ASP A 200 -10.92 12.71 -4.76
CA ASP A 200 -10.46 12.19 -6.05
C ASP A 200 -10.99 10.77 -6.24
N ASN A 201 -11.89 10.61 -7.21
CA ASN A 201 -12.54 9.35 -7.54
C ASN A 201 -11.66 8.55 -8.50
N GLY A 202 -11.05 7.47 -8.04
CA GLY A 202 -10.21 6.60 -8.87
C GLY A 202 -8.74 7.02 -9.01
N GLY A 203 -8.30 8.10 -8.35
CA GLY A 203 -6.89 8.47 -8.27
C GLY A 203 -6.38 9.35 -9.41
N THR A 204 -7.27 9.92 -10.23
CA THR A 204 -6.94 10.73 -11.41
C THR A 204 -6.32 12.06 -11.01
N GLU A 205 -6.86 12.75 -10.02
CA GLU A 205 -6.33 14.02 -9.55
C GLU A 205 -5.00 13.82 -8.81
N ALA A 206 -4.93 12.81 -7.95
CA ALA A 206 -3.70 12.39 -7.28
C ALA A 206 -2.61 11.93 -8.25
N ALA A 207 -2.97 11.50 -9.47
CA ALA A 207 -2.01 11.17 -10.53
C ALA A 207 -1.12 12.37 -10.89
N ASN A 208 -1.70 13.57 -10.86
CA ASN A 208 -1.10 14.81 -11.36
C ASN A 208 -0.14 15.48 -10.36
N TYR A 209 -0.22 15.13 -9.07
CA TYR A 209 0.67 15.71 -8.06
C TYR A 209 2.05 15.03 -8.04
N PRO A 210 3.13 15.81 -7.91
CA PRO A 210 4.42 15.29 -7.48
C PRO A 210 4.30 14.55 -6.14
N ASN A 211 5.12 13.52 -5.91
CA ASN A 211 4.96 12.64 -4.75
C ASN A 211 5.15 13.37 -3.41
N GLU A 212 6.00 14.39 -3.38
CA GLU A 212 6.21 15.28 -2.24
C GLU A 212 4.97 16.10 -1.89
N ILE A 213 4.26 16.62 -2.90
CA ILE A 213 3.02 17.37 -2.72
C ILE A 213 1.89 16.42 -2.31
N LEU A 214 1.76 15.28 -2.99
CA LEU A 214 0.73 14.29 -2.67
C LEU A 214 0.81 13.78 -1.22
N ARG A 215 2.02 13.66 -0.66
CA ARG A 215 2.23 13.30 0.75
C ARG A 215 1.57 14.28 1.71
N THR A 216 1.73 15.57 1.45
CA THR A 216 1.13 16.63 2.26
C THR A 216 -0.39 16.70 2.07
N ARG A 217 -0.85 16.52 0.84
CA ARG A 217 -2.26 16.72 0.43
C ARG A 217 -3.16 15.52 0.71
N LEU A 218 -2.66 14.30 0.63
CA LEU A 218 -3.46 13.10 0.89
C LEU A 218 -3.77 12.97 2.39
N LYS A 219 -5.04 13.14 2.77
CA LYS A 219 -5.48 13.00 4.17
C LYS A 219 -6.14 11.66 4.46
N GLN A 220 -6.80 11.08 3.46
CA GLN A 220 -7.58 9.87 3.65
C GLN A 220 -7.66 9.05 2.36
N VAL A 221 -7.68 7.73 2.50
CA VAL A 221 -8.00 6.78 1.45
C VAL A 221 -9.26 6.04 1.86
N ARG A 222 -10.27 6.00 0.98
CA ARG A 222 -11.47 5.20 1.13
C ARG A 222 -11.53 4.17 0.01
N ALA A 223 -11.97 2.96 0.36
CA ALA A 223 -12.25 1.90 -0.58
C ALA A 223 -13.67 1.37 -0.33
N TYR A 224 -14.42 1.21 -1.40
CA TYR A 224 -15.80 0.73 -1.40
C TYR A 224 -15.87 -0.56 -2.20
N ILE A 225 -16.44 -1.60 -1.60
CA ILE A 225 -16.48 -2.94 -2.20
C ILE A 225 -17.93 -3.43 -2.19
N LEU A 226 -18.50 -3.62 -3.37
CA LEU A 226 -19.81 -4.27 -3.51
C LEU A 226 -19.63 -5.77 -3.56
N VAL A 227 -20.13 -6.46 -2.55
CA VAL A 227 -19.96 -7.91 -2.40
C VAL A 227 -21.29 -8.63 -2.28
N GLN A 228 -21.37 -9.78 -2.95
CA GLN A 228 -22.47 -10.72 -2.80
C GLN A 228 -22.43 -11.41 -1.43
N THR A 229 -23.59 -11.61 -0.83
CA THR A 229 -23.75 -12.40 0.39
C THR A 229 -24.70 -13.57 0.17
N GLY A 230 -24.27 -14.73 0.66
CA GLY A 230 -25.03 -15.97 0.56
C GLY A 230 -25.13 -16.54 -0.85
N LYS A 231 -26.01 -17.52 -0.98
CA LYS A 231 -26.29 -18.25 -2.22
C LYS A 231 -27.42 -17.58 -2.99
N ARG A 232 -27.52 -17.92 -4.27
CA ARG A 232 -28.66 -17.58 -5.11
C ARG A 232 -29.98 -18.02 -4.47
N ASP A 233 -30.95 -17.12 -4.44
CA ASP A 233 -32.30 -17.37 -3.95
C ASP A 233 -33.32 -17.04 -5.05
N ARG A 234 -34.00 -18.08 -5.55
CA ARG A 234 -34.97 -17.96 -6.66
C ARG A 234 -36.17 -17.10 -6.31
N ALA A 235 -36.57 -17.09 -5.05
CA ALA A 235 -37.74 -16.35 -4.58
C ALA A 235 -37.39 -14.92 -4.18
N TYR A 236 -36.11 -14.61 -4.02
CA TYR A 236 -35.64 -13.28 -3.67
C TYR A 236 -35.52 -12.38 -4.89
N THR A 237 -35.85 -11.10 -4.69
CA THR A 237 -35.60 -10.02 -5.64
C THR A 237 -35.04 -8.84 -4.86
N TYR A 238 -33.78 -8.50 -5.08
CA TYR A 238 -33.15 -7.33 -4.48
C TYR A 238 -33.90 -6.05 -4.87
N SER A 239 -34.09 -5.17 -3.89
CA SER A 239 -34.69 -3.84 -4.07
C SER A 239 -34.02 -2.87 -3.12
N ASN A 240 -33.26 -1.92 -3.67
CA ASN A 240 -32.55 -0.88 -2.93
C ASN A 240 -33.54 0.10 -2.32
N GLN A 241 -33.78 -0.04 -1.02
CA GLN A 241 -34.67 0.84 -0.27
C GLN A 241 -34.17 2.28 -0.20
N ALA A 242 -32.86 2.52 -0.37
CA ALA A 242 -32.28 3.87 -0.38
C ALA A 242 -32.49 4.59 -1.73
N ASN A 243 -32.86 3.87 -2.80
CA ASN A 243 -33.15 4.44 -4.11
C ASN A 243 -34.43 3.82 -4.71
N PRO A 244 -35.62 4.15 -4.18
CA PRO A 244 -36.87 3.54 -4.63
C PRO A 244 -37.22 3.85 -6.09
N GLY A 245 -36.65 4.92 -6.68
CA GLY A 245 -36.82 5.24 -8.09
C GLY A 245 -36.05 4.31 -9.03
N ASN A 246 -34.94 3.73 -8.56
CA ASN A 246 -34.12 2.75 -9.30
C ASN A 246 -33.72 1.61 -8.35
N PRO A 247 -34.67 0.72 -7.97
CA PRO A 247 -34.47 -0.27 -6.92
C PRO A 247 -33.41 -1.34 -7.27
N GLU A 248 -33.02 -1.49 -8.52
CA GLU A 248 -31.95 -2.39 -8.98
C GLU A 248 -30.55 -1.76 -8.90
N MET A 249 -30.45 -0.47 -8.62
CA MET A 249 -29.19 0.26 -8.66
C MET A 249 -28.55 0.36 -7.28
N ILE A 250 -27.24 0.10 -7.19
CA ILE A 250 -26.46 0.24 -5.95
C ILE A 250 -25.28 1.18 -6.20
N ARG A 251 -25.17 2.22 -5.38
CA ARG A 251 -23.99 3.10 -5.32
C ARG A 251 -22.82 2.36 -4.64
N VAL A 252 -21.73 2.16 -5.37
CA VAL A 252 -20.44 1.69 -4.82
C VAL A 252 -19.56 2.91 -4.59
N GLY A 253 -19.77 3.56 -3.45
CA GLY A 253 -19.19 4.85 -3.16
C GLY A 253 -19.95 5.56 -2.05
N ASP A 254 -19.84 6.89 -2.03
CA ASP A 254 -20.50 7.75 -1.06
C ASP A 254 -20.97 9.03 -1.75
N SER A 255 -22.29 9.19 -1.89
CA SER A 255 -22.93 10.33 -2.54
C SER A 255 -22.92 11.59 -1.69
N LEU A 256 -22.61 11.48 -0.38
CA LEU A 256 -22.47 12.64 0.51
C LEU A 256 -21.10 13.31 0.36
N LEU A 257 -20.15 12.64 -0.28
CA LEU A 257 -18.84 13.20 -0.58
C LEU A 257 -18.87 13.87 -1.96
N THR A 258 -18.25 15.05 -2.04
CA THR A 258 -18.12 15.77 -3.31
C THR A 258 -16.82 15.41 -3.99
N ALA A 259 -16.92 14.87 -5.20
CA ALA A 259 -15.75 14.58 -6.02
C ALA A 259 -15.05 15.88 -6.47
N CYS A 260 -13.75 15.83 -6.76
CA CYS A 260 -13.00 17.00 -7.22
C CYS A 260 -13.54 17.59 -8.54
N GLU A 261 -14.14 16.75 -9.38
CA GLU A 261 -14.82 17.15 -10.63
C GLU A 261 -16.31 17.51 -10.46
N GLY A 262 -16.81 17.48 -9.21
CA GLY A 262 -18.23 17.65 -8.88
C GLY A 262 -19.01 16.33 -8.88
N GLY A 263 -20.17 16.33 -8.22
CA GLY A 263 -20.99 15.12 -8.03
C GLY A 263 -20.52 14.24 -6.87
N GLY A 264 -21.12 13.05 -6.77
CA GLY A 264 -20.82 12.07 -5.71
C GLY A 264 -19.57 11.22 -6.00
N VAL A 265 -19.01 10.58 -4.97
CA VAL A 265 -17.85 9.67 -5.10
C VAL A 265 -18.28 8.24 -5.40
N GLY A 266 -17.61 7.55 -6.33
CA GLY A 266 -17.87 6.18 -6.76
C GLY A 266 -18.80 6.06 -7.98
N GLU A 267 -19.34 4.85 -8.18
CA GLU A 267 -20.14 4.48 -9.36
C GLU A 267 -21.50 3.90 -8.95
N ASP A 268 -22.51 4.07 -9.81
CA ASP A 268 -23.79 3.37 -9.70
C ASP A 268 -23.81 2.09 -10.53
N ILE A 269 -23.93 0.94 -9.87
CA ILE A 269 -24.02 -0.36 -10.53
C ILE A 269 -25.49 -0.77 -10.63
N THR A 270 -25.96 -0.99 -11.86
CA THR A 270 -27.30 -1.51 -12.15
C THR A 270 -27.27 -3.03 -12.15
N LEU A 271 -27.97 -3.66 -11.21
CA LEU A 271 -28.05 -5.12 -11.13
C LEU A 271 -28.96 -5.69 -12.22
N SER A 272 -28.48 -6.71 -12.93
CA SER A 272 -29.33 -7.54 -13.79
C SER A 272 -30.39 -8.31 -12.99
N ASP A 273 -31.43 -8.78 -13.67
CA ASP A 273 -32.48 -9.61 -13.04
C ASP A 273 -31.93 -10.84 -12.31
N GLU A 274 -30.86 -11.42 -12.83
CA GLU A 274 -30.19 -12.57 -12.22
C GLU A 274 -29.39 -12.17 -10.98
N GLN A 275 -28.63 -11.07 -11.03
CA GLN A 275 -27.92 -10.53 -9.88
C GLN A 275 -28.87 -10.15 -8.74
N ARG A 276 -30.10 -9.74 -9.05
CA ARG A 276 -31.14 -9.45 -8.05
C ARG A 276 -31.64 -10.69 -7.30
N ARG A 277 -31.24 -11.90 -7.70
CA ARG A 277 -31.47 -13.15 -6.94
C ARG A 277 -30.48 -13.36 -5.80
N TYR A 278 -29.57 -12.40 -5.59
CA TYR A 278 -28.58 -12.43 -4.53
C TYR A 278 -28.71 -11.21 -3.62
N ARG A 279 -28.21 -11.33 -2.38
CA ARG A 279 -28.12 -10.22 -1.43
C ARG A 279 -26.78 -9.52 -1.61
N TRP A 280 -26.77 -8.19 -1.50
CA TRP A 280 -25.60 -7.36 -1.76
C TRP A 280 -25.31 -6.44 -0.58
N HIS A 281 -24.03 -6.26 -0.28
CA HIS A 281 -23.57 -5.32 0.73
C HIS A 281 -22.41 -4.48 0.18
N VAL A 282 -22.40 -3.19 0.52
CA VAL A 282 -21.25 -2.33 0.29
C VAL A 282 -20.42 -2.29 1.57
N ILE A 283 -19.16 -2.70 1.48
CA ILE A 283 -18.17 -2.56 2.54
C ILE A 283 -17.40 -1.28 2.28
N ALA A 284 -17.39 -0.36 3.23
CA ALA A 284 -16.57 0.84 3.21
C ALA A 284 -15.38 0.68 4.16
N VAL A 285 -14.17 0.81 3.63
CA VAL A 285 -12.92 0.83 4.39
C VAL A 285 -12.33 2.23 4.30
N SER A 286 -11.97 2.81 5.43
CA SER A 286 -11.43 4.17 5.52
C SER A 286 -10.14 4.17 6.30
N VAL A 287 -9.09 4.73 5.71
CA VAL A 287 -7.75 4.80 6.32
C VAL A 287 -7.21 6.22 6.21
N MET A 288 -6.69 6.74 7.32
CA MET A 288 -5.90 7.97 7.35
C MET A 288 -4.42 7.59 7.40
N PRO A 289 -3.68 7.68 6.29
CA PRO A 289 -2.30 7.23 6.26
C PRO A 289 -1.42 8.14 7.13
N ARG A 290 -0.83 7.59 8.19
CA ARG A 290 0.07 8.33 9.10
C ARG A 290 1.48 8.47 8.54
N ASN A 291 1.97 7.48 7.79
CA ASN A 291 3.33 7.44 7.24
C ASN A 291 3.43 8.01 5.81
N VAL A 292 2.37 8.65 5.34
CA VAL A 292 2.36 9.40 4.06
C VAL A 292 2.47 10.90 4.33
N ARG A 293 2.33 11.36 5.59
CA ARG A 293 2.62 12.72 6.04
C ARG A 293 4.11 12.93 6.29
#